data_AF-C4GMI9-F1
#
_entry.id   AF-C4GMI9-F1
#
_cell.length_a   1.000
_cell.length_b   1.000
_cell.length_c   1.000
_cell.angle_alpha   90.00
_cell.angle_beta   90.00
_cell.angle_gamma   90.00
#
_symmetry.space_group_name_H-M   'P 1'
#
loop_
_entity.id
_entity.type
_entity.pdbx_description
1 polymer ?
#
loop_
_entity_poly.entity_id
_entity_poly.type
_entity_poly.pdbx_seq_one_letter_code
_entity_poly.pdbx_strand_id
1 'polypeptide(L)'
;MPPEPLFPQRSTPAPLPPELTDFHSPSYQHALTAYNLAHEIHGDAILFDHAQAARSNRQLWRDYPELRGQYWQIGSSGQGDFWLLRRDGNICWYDHDLGEITPAAIVDFDITFDQFLALSAYLAQIERTLDTNEHYFANPAHRQAFADTLNRIAQGLFARYPYRYFD
;
A
#
# COMPACT_ATOMS: atom_id res chain seq x y z
N MET A 1 -45.79 -25.66 -1.28
CA MET A 1 -44.45 -25.24 -1.74
C MET A 1 -44.05 -24.02 -0.93
N PRO A 2 -42.89 -24.00 -0.27
CA PRO A 2 -42.40 -22.80 0.40
C PRO A 2 -42.02 -21.74 -0.66
N PRO A 3 -42.17 -20.44 -0.37
CA PRO A 3 -41.80 -19.38 -1.30
C PRO A 3 -40.27 -19.30 -1.44
N GLU A 4 -39.81 -19.18 -2.68
CA GLU A 4 -38.40 -19.00 -3.02
C GLU A 4 -37.94 -17.60 -2.57
N PRO A 5 -36.77 -17.46 -1.90
CA PRO A 5 -36.33 -16.16 -1.41
C PRO A 5 -36.01 -15.20 -2.56
N LEU A 6 -36.64 -14.02 -2.52
CA LEU A 6 -36.54 -12.93 -3.50
C LEU A 6 -35.19 -12.18 -3.53
N PHE A 7 -34.21 -12.62 -2.73
CA PHE A 7 -32.88 -12.03 -2.68
C PHE A 7 -31.83 -13.13 -2.79
N PRO A 8 -30.80 -12.97 -3.64
CA PRO A 8 -29.69 -13.90 -3.65
C PRO A 8 -29.09 -13.94 -2.24
N GLN A 9 -29.09 -15.14 -1.65
CA GLN A 9 -28.31 -15.43 -0.45
C GLN A 9 -26.90 -14.90 -0.72
N ARG A 10 -26.41 -13.96 0.11
CA ARG A 10 -25.01 -13.52 0.03
C ARG A 10 -24.17 -14.79 0.05
N SER A 11 -23.53 -15.12 -1.07
CA SER A 11 -22.65 -16.28 -1.16
C SER A 11 -21.68 -16.17 0.00
N THR A 12 -21.57 -17.23 0.80
CA THR A 12 -20.54 -17.32 1.82
C THR A 12 -19.22 -16.92 1.15
N PRO A 13 -18.44 -15.98 1.71
CA PRO A 13 -17.19 -15.58 1.08
C PRO A 13 -16.40 -16.86 0.81
N ALA A 14 -15.99 -17.07 -0.45
CA ALA A 14 -15.15 -18.20 -0.77
C ALA A 14 -13.97 -18.24 0.23
N PRO A 15 -13.53 -19.42 0.67
CA PRO A 15 -12.38 -19.53 1.55
C PRO A 15 -11.19 -18.77 0.96
N LEU A 16 -10.34 -18.20 1.83
CA LEU A 16 -9.12 -17.55 1.37
C LEU A 16 -8.27 -18.59 0.61
N PRO A 17 -7.69 -18.23 -0.54
CA PRO A 17 -6.65 -19.03 -1.15
C PRO A 17 -5.60 -19.40 -0.10
N PRO A 18 -5.07 -20.65 -0.10
CA PRO A 18 -4.02 -21.05 0.83
C PRO A 18 -2.86 -20.05 0.84
N GLU A 19 -2.50 -19.49 -0.31
CA GLU A 19 -1.42 -18.52 -0.46
C GLU A 19 -1.71 -17.16 0.20
N LEU A 20 -2.98 -16.78 0.34
CA LEU A 20 -3.38 -15.63 1.17
C LEU A 20 -3.32 -15.96 2.66
N THR A 21 -3.54 -17.23 3.01
CA THR A 21 -3.49 -17.72 4.39
C THR A 21 -2.05 -17.91 4.86
N ASP A 22 -1.16 -18.32 3.95
CA ASP A 22 0.28 -18.48 4.16
C ASP A 22 1.03 -17.14 4.15
N PHE A 23 0.34 -16.04 3.84
CA PHE A 23 0.91 -14.70 3.88
C PHE A 23 1.13 -14.26 5.33
N HIS A 24 2.34 -14.54 5.81
CA HIS A 24 2.81 -14.16 7.13
C HIS A 24 3.87 -13.08 7.02
N SER A 25 3.44 -11.81 7.04
CA SER A 25 4.31 -10.71 7.45
C SER A 25 4.00 -10.39 8.92
N PRO A 26 4.87 -10.75 9.88
CA PRO A 26 4.65 -10.45 11.29
C PRO A 26 4.43 -8.95 11.53
N SER A 27 5.20 -8.10 10.82
CA SER A 27 5.07 -6.65 10.88
C SER A 27 3.72 -6.16 10.34
N TYR A 28 3.22 -6.72 9.24
CA TYR A 28 1.90 -6.36 8.70
C TYR A 28 0.76 -6.77 9.65
N GLN A 29 0.79 -8.00 10.16
CA GLN A 29 -0.20 -8.48 11.12
C GLN A 29 -0.16 -7.71 12.44
N HIS A 30 1.04 -7.41 12.92
CA HIS A 30 1.23 -6.57 14.10
C HIS A 30 0.65 -5.18 13.88
N ALA A 31 0.93 -4.55 12.75
CA ALA A 31 0.47 -3.21 12.45
C ALA A 31 -1.06 -3.14 12.33
N LEU A 32 -1.68 -4.11 11.66
CA LEU A 32 -3.15 -4.21 11.59
C LEU A 32 -3.79 -4.33 12.97
N THR A 33 -3.15 -5.06 13.89
CA THR A 33 -3.67 -5.28 15.23
C THR A 33 -3.40 -4.10 16.17
N ALA A 34 -2.19 -3.53 16.10
CA ALA A 34 -1.70 -2.52 17.03
C ALA A 34 -2.19 -1.11 16.70
N TYR A 35 -2.38 -0.80 15.41
CA TYR A 35 -2.58 0.58 14.96
C TYR A 35 -3.94 0.82 14.27
N ASN A 36 -4.78 -0.21 14.08
CA ASN A 36 -6.10 -0.09 13.44
C ASN A 36 -6.06 0.69 12.09
N LEU A 37 -4.98 0.54 11.31
CA LEU A 37 -4.60 1.31 10.11
C LEU A 37 -5.57 1.14 8.92
N ALA A 38 -6.55 0.26 9.07
CA ALA A 38 -7.55 -0.17 8.11
C ALA A 38 -8.31 0.94 7.35
N HIS A 39 -8.35 2.15 7.91
CA HIS A 39 -9.24 3.22 7.47
C HIS A 39 -8.60 4.61 7.50
N GLU A 40 -7.32 4.72 7.87
CA GLU A 40 -6.62 6.01 7.91
C GLU A 40 -5.76 6.18 6.65
N ILE A 41 -5.92 7.32 6.00
CA ILE A 41 -4.99 7.78 4.97
C ILE A 41 -3.70 8.15 5.70
N HIS A 42 -2.60 7.50 5.36
CA HIS A 42 -1.28 7.80 5.90
C HIS A 42 -0.39 8.33 4.79
N GLY A 43 -0.48 9.64 4.52
CA GLY A 43 0.24 10.20 3.39
C GLY A 43 -0.33 9.66 2.06
N ASP A 44 0.59 9.36 1.14
CA ASP A 44 0.31 8.77 -0.17
C ASP A 44 -0.14 7.29 -0.13
N ALA A 45 -0.61 6.77 1.02
CA ALA A 45 -1.00 5.38 1.20
C ALA A 45 -2.29 5.22 2.02
N ILE A 46 -3.23 4.48 1.47
CA ILE A 46 -4.41 3.92 2.13
C ILE A 46 -4.13 2.45 2.39
N LEU A 47 -3.86 2.10 3.64
CA LEU A 47 -3.55 0.72 4.03
C LEU A 47 -4.82 -0.10 4.16
N PHE A 48 -4.78 -1.32 3.64
CA PHE A 48 -5.90 -2.24 3.71
C PHE A 48 -5.93 -3.00 5.03
N ASP A 49 -7.13 -3.15 5.60
CA ASP A 49 -7.37 -4.19 6.59
C ASP A 49 -7.25 -5.60 6.02
N HIS A 50 -7.26 -6.59 6.90
CA HIS A 50 -7.17 -7.99 6.52
C HIS A 50 -8.27 -8.42 5.52
N ALA A 51 -9.51 -7.94 5.68
CA ALA A 51 -10.62 -8.31 4.81
C ALA A 51 -10.54 -7.62 3.44
N GLN A 52 -10.12 -6.36 3.40
CA GLN A 52 -9.83 -5.58 2.20
C GLN A 52 -8.67 -6.20 1.43
N ALA A 53 -7.54 -6.46 2.09
CA ALA A 53 -6.38 -7.10 1.48
C ALA A 53 -6.74 -8.48 0.92
N ALA A 54 -7.49 -9.30 1.65
CA ALA A 54 -7.97 -10.58 1.17
C ALA A 54 -8.82 -10.48 -0.10
N ARG A 55 -9.79 -9.54 -0.13
CA ARG A 55 -10.65 -9.32 -1.30
C ARG A 55 -9.85 -8.79 -2.49
N SER A 56 -9.00 -7.79 -2.26
CA SER A 56 -8.19 -7.16 -3.31
C SER A 56 -7.24 -8.16 -3.95
N ASN A 57 -6.53 -8.96 -3.13
CA ASN A 57 -5.59 -9.95 -3.64
C ASN A 57 -6.29 -11.11 -4.37
N ARG A 58 -7.47 -11.54 -3.92
CA ARG A 58 -8.27 -12.52 -4.66
C ARG A 58 -8.61 -12.01 -6.06
N GLN A 59 -8.98 -10.74 -6.15
CA GLN A 59 -9.32 -10.09 -7.41
C GLN A 59 -8.07 -9.94 -8.29
N LEU A 60 -6.99 -9.38 -7.74
CA LEU A 60 -5.70 -9.21 -8.40
C LEU A 60 -5.21 -10.53 -9.00
N TRP A 61 -5.21 -11.63 -8.24
CA TRP A 61 -4.70 -12.91 -8.73
C TRP A 61 -5.64 -13.65 -9.67
N ARG A 62 -6.93 -13.28 -9.69
CA ARG A 62 -7.86 -13.78 -10.69
C ARG A 62 -7.59 -13.12 -12.03
N ASP A 63 -7.35 -11.82 -12.02
CA ASP A 63 -7.14 -11.04 -13.23
C ASP A 63 -5.67 -11.16 -13.73
N TYR A 64 -4.71 -11.35 -12.81
CA TYR A 64 -3.27 -11.46 -13.06
C TYR A 64 -2.65 -12.67 -12.31
N PRO A 65 -2.88 -13.91 -12.80
CA PRO A 65 -2.45 -15.13 -12.12
C PRO A 65 -0.94 -15.25 -11.88
N GLU A 66 -0.11 -14.58 -12.68
CA GLU A 66 1.36 -14.54 -12.55
C GLU A 66 1.85 -13.83 -11.29
N LEU A 67 1.02 -12.99 -10.68
CA LEU A 67 1.34 -12.30 -9.43
C LEU A 67 1.03 -13.15 -8.19
N ARG A 68 0.26 -14.24 -8.37
CA ARG A 68 -0.27 -15.07 -7.30
C ARG A 68 0.84 -15.67 -6.44
N GLY A 69 0.72 -15.45 -5.13
CA GLY A 69 1.67 -15.98 -4.15
C GLY A 69 3.05 -15.32 -4.17
N GLN A 70 3.23 -14.26 -4.96
CA GLN A 70 4.48 -13.48 -4.99
C GLN A 70 4.27 -12.03 -4.59
N TYR A 71 3.14 -11.42 -4.98
CA TYR A 71 2.79 -10.04 -4.66
C TYR A 71 1.44 -9.99 -3.94
N TRP A 72 1.41 -9.19 -2.87
CA TRP A 72 0.22 -8.92 -2.09
C TRP A 72 -0.07 -7.44 -2.05
N GLN A 73 -1.21 -7.02 -2.58
CA GLN A 73 -1.69 -5.66 -2.41
C GLN A 73 -2.05 -5.41 -0.95
N ILE A 74 -1.34 -4.44 -0.36
CA ILE A 74 -1.49 -4.02 1.03
C ILE A 74 -2.07 -2.61 1.15
N GLY A 75 -2.19 -1.89 0.03
CA GLY A 75 -2.80 -0.57 -0.01
C GLY A 75 -2.90 0.03 -1.41
N SER A 76 -3.35 1.27 -1.47
CA SER A 76 -3.40 2.09 -2.69
C SER A 76 -3.09 3.56 -2.39
N SER A 77 -2.86 4.39 -3.42
CA SER A 77 -2.80 5.86 -3.26
C SER A 77 -4.16 6.54 -3.24
N GLY A 78 -5.25 5.80 -3.47
CA GLY A 78 -6.57 6.37 -3.72
C GLY A 78 -6.79 6.86 -5.16
N GLN A 79 -5.76 6.93 -6.01
CA GLN A 79 -5.89 7.31 -7.42
C GLN A 79 -5.83 6.13 -8.40
N GLY A 80 -5.56 4.93 -7.90
CA GLY A 80 -5.52 3.71 -8.71
C GLY A 80 -4.23 2.92 -8.54
N ASP A 81 -3.17 3.56 -8.05
CA ASP A 81 -1.88 2.92 -7.84
C ASP A 81 -1.89 1.93 -6.68
N PHE A 82 -1.02 0.92 -6.75
CA PHE A 82 -0.96 -0.14 -5.75
C PHE A 82 0.34 -0.14 -4.95
N TRP A 83 0.19 -0.22 -3.63
CA TRP A 83 1.25 -0.64 -2.73
C TRP A 83 1.19 -2.15 -2.56
N LEU A 84 2.28 -2.84 -2.89
CA LEU A 84 2.40 -4.29 -2.87
C LEU A 84 3.47 -4.70 -1.85
N LEU A 85 3.23 -5.75 -1.08
CA LEU A 85 4.26 -6.48 -0.34
C LEU A 85 4.64 -7.72 -1.14
N ARG A 86 5.91 -7.84 -1.51
CA ARG A 86 6.45 -9.03 -2.14
C ARG A 86 6.78 -10.10 -1.11
N ARG A 87 6.81 -11.35 -1.52
CA ARG A 87 7.04 -12.52 -0.66
C ARG A 87 8.31 -12.45 0.19
N ASP A 88 9.35 -11.79 -0.31
CA ASP A 88 10.63 -11.59 0.38
C ASP A 88 10.58 -10.46 1.44
N GLY A 89 9.44 -9.78 1.59
CA GLY A 89 9.24 -8.68 2.52
C GLY A 89 9.51 -7.30 1.92
N ASN A 90 9.85 -7.22 0.62
CA ASN A 90 10.07 -5.95 -0.05
C ASN A 90 8.74 -5.26 -0.38
N ILE A 91 8.67 -3.96 -0.15
CA ILE A 91 7.58 -3.12 -0.64
C ILE A 91 7.83 -2.79 -2.11
N CYS A 92 6.75 -2.86 -2.89
CA CYS A 92 6.77 -2.56 -4.30
C CYS A 92 5.62 -1.59 -4.64
N TRP A 93 5.78 -0.91 -5.76
CA TRP A 93 4.83 0.08 -6.27
C TRP A 93 4.38 -0.28 -7.68
N TYR A 94 3.11 -0.02 -7.96
CA TYR A 94 2.57 -0.10 -9.31
C TYR A 94 1.82 1.19 -9.65
N ASP A 95 2.24 1.85 -10.72
CA ASP A 95 1.60 3.04 -11.28
C ASP A 95 0.47 2.63 -12.23
N HIS A 96 -0.76 3.04 -11.91
CA HIS A 96 -1.93 2.66 -12.68
C HIS A 96 -1.97 3.25 -14.09
N ASP A 97 -1.24 4.33 -14.36
CA ASP A 97 -1.15 4.95 -15.69
C ASP A 97 -0.39 4.06 -16.68
N LEU A 98 0.33 3.03 -16.20
CA LEU A 98 0.99 2.02 -17.04
C LEU A 98 0.02 1.00 -17.66
N GLY A 99 -1.25 1.01 -17.26
CA GLY A 99 -2.30 0.16 -17.84
C GLY A 99 -2.46 -1.19 -17.14
N GLU A 100 -2.11 -2.27 -17.82
CA GLU A 100 -2.17 -3.62 -17.25
C GLU A 100 -0.97 -3.88 -16.34
N ILE A 101 -1.23 -4.40 -15.14
CA ILE A 101 -0.15 -4.76 -14.22
C ILE A 101 0.59 -5.99 -14.76
N THR A 102 1.90 -5.88 -14.82
CA THR A 102 2.81 -6.99 -15.15
C THR A 102 3.96 -6.99 -14.14
N PRO A 103 4.62 -8.15 -13.90
CA PRO A 103 5.79 -8.19 -13.02
C PRO A 103 6.89 -7.17 -13.38
N ALA A 104 7.03 -6.83 -14.67
CA ALA A 104 8.03 -5.86 -15.14
C ALA A 104 7.64 -4.40 -14.88
N ALA A 105 6.34 -4.12 -14.69
CA ALA A 105 5.83 -2.79 -14.38
C ALA A 105 5.81 -2.49 -12.86
N ILE A 106 6.06 -3.51 -12.03
CA ILE A 106 6.12 -3.37 -10.58
C ILE A 106 7.53 -2.92 -10.19
N VAL A 107 7.62 -1.78 -9.50
CA VAL A 107 8.89 -1.17 -9.08
C VAL A 107 9.22 -1.58 -7.66
N ASP A 108 10.43 -2.08 -7.45
CA ASP A 108 10.96 -2.39 -6.12
C ASP A 108 11.33 -1.11 -5.38
N PHE A 109 10.88 -0.99 -4.13
CA PHE A 109 11.20 0.15 -3.28
C PHE A 109 12.35 -0.12 -2.31
N ASP A 110 12.96 -1.30 -2.32
CA ASP A 110 13.92 -1.84 -1.33
C ASP A 110 13.72 -1.28 0.09
N ILE A 111 12.49 -1.39 0.57
CA ILE A 111 12.14 -1.07 1.96
C ILE A 111 11.30 -2.21 2.52
N THR A 112 11.46 -2.44 3.82
CA THR A 112 10.61 -3.35 4.58
C THR A 112 9.26 -2.71 4.85
N PHE A 113 8.28 -3.51 5.27
CA PHE A 113 6.99 -3.01 5.71
C PHE A 113 7.09 -2.02 6.89
N ASP A 114 8.02 -2.24 7.83
CA ASP A 114 8.21 -1.31 8.96
C ASP A 114 8.75 0.05 8.51
N GLN A 115 9.68 0.05 7.55
CA GLN A 115 10.17 1.28 6.91
C GLN A 115 9.05 1.99 6.14
N PHE A 116 8.17 1.22 5.49
CA PHE A 116 6.99 1.77 4.83
C PHE A 116 6.01 2.41 5.82
N LEU A 117 5.74 1.80 6.98
CA LEU A 117 4.92 2.45 8.02
C LEU A 117 5.55 3.76 8.50
N ALA A 118 6.86 3.77 8.73
CA ALA A 118 7.58 4.99 9.12
C ALA A 118 7.47 6.08 8.05
N LEU A 119 7.57 5.71 6.76
CA LEU A 119 7.37 6.60 5.62
C LEU A 119 5.94 7.15 5.59
N SER A 120 4.93 6.30 5.62
CA SER A 120 3.52 6.70 5.58
C SER A 120 3.16 7.62 6.74
N ALA A 121 3.64 7.35 7.95
CA ALA A 121 3.43 8.21 9.11
C ALA A 121 4.09 9.59 8.96
N TYR A 122 5.32 9.62 8.40
CA TYR A 122 6.02 10.87 8.12
C TYR A 122 5.32 11.70 7.04
N LEU A 123 4.89 11.08 5.95
CA LEU A 123 4.17 11.76 4.87
C LEU A 123 2.83 12.33 5.36
N ALA A 124 2.09 11.59 6.19
CA ALA A 124 0.88 12.12 6.82
C ALA A 124 1.16 13.38 7.69
N GLN A 125 2.33 13.46 8.33
CA GLN A 125 2.73 14.67 9.06
C GLN A 125 3.05 15.83 8.11
N ILE A 126 3.69 15.54 6.97
CA ILE A 126 4.00 16.53 5.95
C ILE A 126 2.72 17.08 5.33
N GLU A 127 1.74 16.24 4.99
CA GLU A 127 0.43 16.67 4.50
C GLU A 127 -0.25 17.64 5.47
N ARG A 128 -0.35 17.29 6.76
CA ARG A 128 -0.89 18.20 7.79
C ARG A 128 -0.11 19.52 7.91
N THR A 129 1.19 19.47 7.67
CA THR A 129 2.03 20.67 7.65
C THR A 129 1.72 21.54 6.44
N LEU A 130 1.50 20.94 5.28
CA LEU A 130 1.14 21.65 4.05
C LEU A 130 -0.28 22.23 4.12
N ASP A 131 -1.23 21.52 4.74
CA ASP A 131 -2.60 22.02 4.98
C ASP A 131 -2.61 23.33 5.80
N THR A 132 -1.62 23.50 6.69
CA THR A 132 -1.49 24.69 7.54
C THR A 132 -0.51 25.73 6.97
N ASN A 133 0.40 25.32 6.10
CA ASN A 133 1.40 26.16 5.47
C ASN A 133 1.75 25.60 4.07
N GLU A 134 0.95 25.98 3.07
CA GLU A 134 1.13 25.54 1.68
C GLU A 134 2.51 25.91 1.10
N HIS A 135 3.16 26.94 1.64
CA HIS A 135 4.50 27.38 1.25
C HIS A 135 5.61 26.76 2.10
N TYR A 136 5.34 25.71 2.87
CA TYR A 136 6.35 25.04 3.71
C TYR A 136 7.60 24.67 2.90
N PHE A 137 7.42 24.12 1.69
CA PHE A 137 8.52 23.78 0.79
C PHE A 137 9.06 24.96 -0.03
N ALA A 138 8.62 26.20 0.16
CA ALA A 138 9.32 27.35 -0.41
C ALA A 138 10.69 27.58 0.25
N ASN A 139 10.89 27.09 1.48
CA ASN A 139 12.17 27.12 2.16
C ASN A 139 13.06 25.92 1.73
N PRO A 140 14.24 26.16 1.13
CA PRO A 140 15.16 25.09 0.73
C PRO A 140 15.60 24.16 1.88
N ALA A 141 15.70 24.69 3.10
CA ALA A 141 16.07 23.88 4.27
C ALA A 141 14.99 22.82 4.59
N HIS A 142 13.71 23.13 4.36
CA HIS A 142 12.62 22.17 4.56
C HIS A 142 12.64 21.07 3.49
N ARG A 143 12.95 21.43 2.23
CA ARG A 143 13.13 20.44 1.15
C ARG A 143 14.27 19.47 1.47
N GLN A 144 15.40 20.01 1.92
CA GLN A 144 16.55 19.20 2.32
C GLN A 144 16.19 18.28 3.50
N ALA A 145 15.55 18.80 4.54
CA ALA A 145 15.10 18.01 5.69
C ALA A 145 14.13 16.89 5.30
N PHE A 146 13.25 17.12 4.32
CA PHE A 146 12.36 16.09 3.77
C PHE A 146 13.16 14.98 3.08
N ALA A 147 14.04 15.34 2.14
CA ALA A 147 14.88 14.38 1.45
C ALA A 147 15.77 13.57 2.41
N ASP A 148 16.39 14.24 3.40
CA ASP A 148 17.21 13.60 4.43
C ASP A 148 16.40 12.65 5.30
N THR A 149 15.13 12.96 5.56
CA THR A 149 14.26 12.07 6.35
C THR A 149 13.91 10.80 5.58
N LEU A 150 13.52 10.91 4.31
CA LEU A 150 13.30 9.73 3.46
C LEU A 150 14.58 8.89 3.36
N ASN A 151 15.73 9.52 3.17
CA ASN A 151 17.02 8.81 3.07
C ASN A 151 17.49 8.18 4.40
N ARG A 152 17.00 8.65 5.56
CA ARG A 152 17.20 8.00 6.86
C ARG A 152 16.32 6.76 7.03
N ILE A 153 15.12 6.75 6.44
CA ILE A 153 14.24 5.58 6.45
C ILE A 153 14.89 4.45 5.65
N ALA A 154 15.33 4.76 4.42
CA ALA A 154 16.14 3.86 3.62
C ALA A 154 17.06 4.65 2.69
N GLN A 155 18.29 4.16 2.52
CA GLN A 155 19.29 4.84 1.70
C GLN A 155 18.78 5.05 0.27
N GLY A 156 18.79 6.30 -0.19
CA GLY A 156 18.37 6.67 -1.55
C GLY A 156 16.85 6.68 -1.77
N LEU A 157 16.04 6.49 -0.71
CA LEU A 157 14.58 6.43 -0.83
C LEU A 157 13.97 7.67 -1.47
N PHE A 158 14.48 8.87 -1.16
CA PHE A 158 13.95 10.10 -1.75
C PHE A 158 14.06 10.09 -3.29
N ALA A 159 15.15 9.57 -3.84
CA ALA A 159 15.39 9.59 -5.28
C ALA A 159 14.54 8.58 -6.06
N ARG A 160 14.08 7.50 -5.40
CA ARG A 160 13.24 6.46 -5.99
C ARG A 160 11.76 6.59 -5.62
N TYR A 161 11.40 7.57 -4.80
CA TYR A 161 10.02 7.80 -4.37
C TYR A 161 9.18 8.22 -5.60
N PRO A 162 7.94 7.70 -5.75
CA PRO A 162 7.22 7.80 -7.02
C PRO A 162 6.64 9.20 -7.23
N TYR A 163 6.41 9.94 -6.14
CA TYR A 163 5.87 11.29 -6.16
C TYR A 163 6.98 12.32 -6.12
N ARG A 164 6.94 13.25 -7.07
CA ARG A 164 7.90 14.34 -7.21
C ARG A 164 7.44 15.56 -6.43
N TYR A 165 7.77 15.61 -5.14
CA TYR A 165 7.33 16.68 -4.22
C TYR A 165 7.89 18.08 -4.54
N PHE A 166 8.92 18.19 -5.39
CA PHE A 166 9.59 19.45 -5.70
C PHE A 166 9.55 19.86 -7.18
N ASP A 167 8.93 19.03 -8.04
CA ASP A 167 8.82 19.28 -9.48
C ASP A 167 7.57 20.09 -9.83
#